data_AF-A0A9W9YBG2-F1
#
_entry.id   AF-A0A9W9YBG2-F1
#
_cell.length_a   1.000
_cell.length_b   1.000
_cell.length_c   1.000
_cell.angle_alpha   90.00
_cell.angle_beta   90.00
_cell.angle_gamma   90.00
#
_symmetry.space_group_name_H-M   'P 1'
#
loop_
_entity.id
_entity.type
_entity.pdbx_description
1 polymer ?
#
loop_
_entity_poly.entity_id
_entity_poly.type
_entity_poly.pdbx_seq_one_letter_code
_entity_poly.pdbx_strand_id
1 'polypeptide(L)'
;MAVESMLSVVEQSWCIWPKTMDKSDYQQTENCLFAILGWLGQPKFENLIASIAPPNELISYLRFSFSKYVLSYSASVFTKYSRFPYQEDTINEWFTHSTDDVPRDQAVNIINIDKDGQTRKCYKTQNEADGFPQSLKDDGFEIFLHGTSYEHAEDIIENGIDLRRGKKGQDFSDGDGFYLGKNFDEAFKWTGIRRHPSSAVLVFRVKTSELRGDNNENGYDLQDPRKNIKKEWQEVVSQFRSGNPHRTFRKDLNRNYQFIEGPMASVSPNKPHSSRFPVQKDGTYQLCVRNDNCAKLFDRSLHSVVFFDK
;
A
#
# COMPACT_ATOMS: atom_id res chain seq x y z
N MET A 1 -29.04 6.10 -41.44
CA MET A 1 -30.05 6.00 -40.36
C MET A 1 -29.98 4.67 -39.60
N ALA A 2 -30.04 3.49 -40.21
CA ALA A 2 -30.00 2.21 -39.46
C ALA A 2 -28.65 1.91 -38.76
N VAL A 3 -27.53 2.25 -39.40
CA VAL A 3 -26.17 1.98 -38.89
C VAL A 3 -25.83 2.86 -37.67
N GLU A 4 -26.16 4.16 -37.72
CA GLU A 4 -25.95 5.09 -36.58
C GLU A 4 -26.82 4.72 -35.38
N SER A 5 -28.05 4.24 -35.62
CA SER A 5 -28.92 3.75 -34.55
C SER A 5 -28.34 2.50 -33.88
N MET A 6 -27.80 1.54 -34.65
CA MET A 6 -27.16 0.34 -34.08
C MET A 6 -25.87 0.69 -33.34
N LEU A 7 -25.05 1.62 -33.86
CA LEU A 7 -23.86 2.10 -33.17
C LEU A 7 -24.20 2.77 -31.83
N SER A 8 -25.28 3.55 -31.76
CA SER A 8 -25.70 4.17 -30.49
C SER A 8 -26.19 3.15 -29.46
N VAL A 9 -26.86 2.07 -29.90
CA VAL A 9 -27.36 1.00 -29.01
C VAL A 9 -26.20 0.14 -28.50
N VAL A 10 -25.21 -0.10 -29.36
CA VAL A 10 -23.93 -0.72 -29.03
C VAL A 10 -23.20 0.17 -28.00
N GLU A 11 -22.97 1.45 -28.28
CA GLU A 11 -22.30 2.37 -27.34
C GLU A 11 -23.02 2.48 -25.99
N GLN A 12 -24.36 2.58 -25.97
CA GLN A 12 -25.13 2.64 -24.73
C GLN A 12 -25.05 1.35 -23.92
N SER A 13 -25.17 0.19 -24.56
CA SER A 13 -25.06 -1.11 -23.89
C SER A 13 -23.64 -1.34 -23.36
N TRP A 14 -22.62 -0.86 -24.07
CA TRP A 14 -21.21 -0.93 -23.69
C TRP A 14 -20.83 0.02 -22.54
N CYS A 15 -21.51 1.16 -22.36
CA CYS A 15 -21.29 2.06 -21.21
C CYS A 15 -21.91 1.55 -19.90
N ILE A 16 -22.86 0.62 -19.97
CA ILE A 16 -23.60 0.09 -18.82
C ILE A 16 -22.91 -1.15 -18.26
N TRP A 17 -22.33 -2.01 -19.10
CA TRP A 17 -21.80 -3.30 -18.69
C TRP A 17 -20.59 -3.25 -17.73
N PRO A 18 -19.60 -2.33 -17.91
CA PRO A 18 -18.50 -2.19 -16.94
C PRO A 18 -18.98 -1.73 -15.56
N LYS A 19 -20.19 -1.17 -15.46
CA LYS A 19 -20.80 -0.72 -14.20
C LYS A 19 -21.51 -1.84 -13.44
N THR A 20 -21.77 -2.97 -14.08
CA THR A 20 -22.48 -4.11 -13.50
C THR A 20 -21.56 -5.27 -13.08
N MET A 21 -20.26 -5.21 -13.40
CA MET A 21 -19.29 -6.20 -12.94
C MET A 21 -18.90 -5.91 -11.49
N ASP A 22 -19.10 -6.89 -10.61
CA ASP A 22 -18.61 -6.80 -9.24
C ASP A 22 -17.08 -6.92 -9.24
N LYS A 23 -16.41 -5.92 -8.67
CA LYS A 23 -14.95 -5.76 -8.74
C LYS A 23 -14.21 -6.83 -7.93
N SER A 24 -14.89 -7.61 -7.09
CA SER A 24 -14.28 -8.60 -6.19
C SER A 24 -14.21 -10.04 -6.72
N ASP A 25 -14.86 -10.39 -7.84
CA ASP A 25 -14.96 -11.79 -8.28
C ASP A 25 -14.15 -12.07 -9.56
N TYR A 26 -12.97 -12.66 -9.36
CA TYR A 26 -12.04 -13.11 -10.41
C TYR A 26 -12.71 -14.10 -11.37
N GLN A 27 -13.47 -15.08 -10.84
CA GLN A 27 -14.08 -16.13 -11.64
C GLN A 27 -15.18 -15.56 -12.54
N GLN A 28 -15.95 -14.59 -12.03
CA GLN A 28 -16.99 -13.92 -12.81
C GLN A 28 -16.40 -13.07 -13.95
N THR A 29 -15.29 -12.39 -13.68
CA THR A 29 -14.61 -11.55 -14.67
C THR A 29 -13.96 -12.38 -15.78
N GLU A 30 -13.28 -13.46 -15.41
CA GLU A 30 -12.68 -14.43 -16.34
C GLU A 30 -13.74 -15.11 -17.21
N ASN A 31 -14.83 -15.60 -16.60
CA ASN A 31 -15.94 -16.22 -17.33
C ASN A 31 -16.62 -15.25 -18.31
N CYS A 32 -16.75 -13.97 -17.95
CA CYS A 32 -17.29 -12.96 -18.86
C CYS A 32 -16.36 -12.68 -20.05
N LEU A 33 -15.04 -12.60 -19.83
CA LEU A 33 -14.06 -12.44 -20.91
C LEU A 33 -14.09 -13.64 -21.87
N PHE A 34 -14.15 -14.87 -21.35
CA PHE A 34 -14.29 -16.07 -22.17
C PHE A 34 -15.64 -16.13 -22.90
N ALA A 35 -16.73 -15.69 -22.27
CA ALA A 35 -18.04 -15.60 -22.92
C ALA A 35 -18.02 -14.60 -24.09
N ILE A 36 -17.32 -13.46 -23.93
CA ILE A 36 -17.16 -12.45 -24.99
C ILE A 36 -16.34 -13.01 -26.15
N LEU A 37 -15.17 -13.58 -25.88
CA LEU A 37 -14.32 -14.20 -26.90
C LEU A 37 -15.04 -15.35 -27.60
N GLY A 38 -15.79 -16.15 -26.85
CA GLY A 38 -16.63 -17.23 -27.37
C GLY A 38 -17.78 -16.71 -28.24
N TRP A 39 -18.43 -15.60 -27.88
CA TRP A 39 -19.52 -15.01 -28.66
C TRP A 39 -19.02 -14.39 -29.98
N LEU A 40 -17.83 -13.78 -29.97
CA LEU A 40 -17.19 -13.22 -31.17
C LEU A 40 -16.71 -14.28 -32.16
N GLY A 41 -16.37 -15.47 -31.65
CA GLY A 41 -16.03 -16.63 -32.47
C GLY A 41 -17.24 -17.37 -33.04
N GLN A 42 -18.48 -16.93 -32.78
CA GLN A 42 -19.68 -17.62 -33.25
C GLN A 42 -19.99 -17.30 -34.72
N PRO A 43 -20.30 -18.31 -35.55
CA PRO A 43 -20.69 -18.13 -36.96
C PRO A 43 -21.92 -17.23 -37.15
N LYS A 44 -22.80 -17.14 -36.14
CA LYS A 44 -24.00 -16.31 -36.17
C LYS A 44 -23.70 -14.82 -36.18
N PHE A 45 -22.62 -14.39 -35.52
CA PHE A 45 -22.18 -13.00 -35.52
C PHE A 45 -21.58 -12.62 -36.88
N GLU A 46 -20.78 -13.50 -37.46
CA GLU A 46 -20.24 -13.34 -38.81
C GLU A 46 -21.35 -13.28 -39.87
N ASN A 47 -22.39 -14.11 -39.73
CA ASN A 47 -23.56 -14.09 -40.62
C ASN A 47 -24.45 -12.85 -40.46
N LEU A 48 -24.62 -12.35 -39.22
CA LEU A 48 -25.36 -11.11 -38.95
C LEU A 48 -24.67 -9.91 -39.61
N ILE A 49 -23.33 -9.88 -39.55
CA ILE A 49 -22.51 -8.83 -40.16
C ILE A 49 -22.41 -9.01 -41.69
N ALA A 50 -22.31 -10.24 -42.20
CA ALA A 50 -22.26 -10.52 -43.64
C ALA A 50 -23.56 -10.17 -44.38
N SER A 51 -24.70 -10.14 -43.68
CA SER A 51 -26.00 -9.71 -44.24
C SER A 51 -26.08 -8.20 -44.51
N ILE A 52 -25.08 -7.43 -44.06
CA ILE A 52 -25.00 -5.98 -44.17
C ILE A 52 -23.68 -5.64 -44.91
N ALA A 53 -23.65 -5.70 -46.24
CA ALA A 53 -22.45 -5.37 -47.03
C ALA A 53 -22.50 -3.95 -47.63
N PRO A 54 -21.36 -3.27 -47.95
CA PRO A 54 -19.94 -3.54 -47.57
C PRO A 54 -19.16 -2.24 -47.17
N PRO A 55 -17.82 -2.23 -46.89
CA PRO A 55 -16.84 -3.29 -47.10
C PRO A 55 -16.08 -3.70 -45.84
N ASN A 56 -15.17 -4.63 -46.00
CA ASN A 56 -14.20 -5.11 -45.02
C ASN A 56 -13.61 -4.03 -44.09
N GLU A 57 -13.63 -2.75 -44.48
CA GLU A 57 -13.24 -1.62 -43.63
C GLU A 57 -14.12 -1.44 -42.39
N LEU A 58 -15.46 -1.53 -42.46
CA LEU A 58 -16.29 -1.36 -41.26
C LEU A 58 -16.10 -2.55 -40.30
N ILE A 59 -15.98 -3.75 -40.85
CA ILE A 59 -15.68 -4.97 -40.09
C ILE A 59 -14.28 -4.87 -39.47
N SER A 60 -13.29 -4.40 -40.23
CA SER A 60 -11.93 -4.21 -39.73
C SER A 60 -11.86 -3.10 -38.69
N TYR A 61 -12.63 -2.02 -38.86
CA TYR A 61 -12.72 -0.92 -37.90
C TYR A 61 -13.39 -1.37 -36.61
N LEU A 62 -14.49 -2.11 -36.69
CA LEU A 62 -15.15 -2.69 -35.52
C LEU A 62 -14.24 -3.72 -34.84
N ARG A 63 -13.58 -4.61 -35.58
CA ARG A 63 -12.59 -5.56 -35.03
C ARG A 63 -11.41 -4.83 -34.40
N PHE A 64 -10.84 -3.81 -35.04
CA PHE A 64 -9.71 -3.05 -34.52
C PHE A 64 -10.08 -2.23 -33.28
N SER A 65 -11.21 -1.51 -33.31
CA SER A 65 -11.72 -0.76 -32.16
C SER A 65 -12.05 -1.71 -31.01
N PHE A 66 -12.71 -2.85 -31.30
CA PHE A 66 -13.03 -3.85 -30.30
C PHE A 66 -11.78 -4.49 -29.72
N SER A 67 -10.80 -4.88 -30.54
CA SER A 67 -9.51 -5.39 -30.08
C SER A 67 -8.80 -4.36 -29.23
N LYS A 68 -8.82 -3.07 -29.58
CA LYS A 68 -8.21 -2.01 -28.78
C LYS A 68 -8.92 -1.84 -27.42
N TYR A 69 -10.24 -1.90 -27.38
CA TYR A 69 -11.03 -1.80 -26.14
C TYR A 69 -10.91 -3.04 -25.26
N VAL A 70 -10.93 -4.24 -25.86
CA VAL A 70 -10.68 -5.48 -25.14
C VAL A 70 -9.26 -5.47 -24.64
N LEU A 71 -8.25 -5.18 -25.46
CA LEU A 71 -6.85 -5.13 -25.01
C LEU A 71 -6.62 -4.06 -23.94
N SER A 72 -7.22 -2.86 -24.04
CA SER A 72 -7.07 -1.84 -23.00
C SER A 72 -7.82 -2.19 -21.71
N TYR A 73 -9.04 -2.73 -21.82
CA TYR A 73 -9.83 -3.15 -20.67
C TYR A 73 -9.21 -4.38 -20.01
N SER A 74 -8.88 -5.41 -20.78
CA SER A 74 -8.20 -6.61 -20.31
C SER A 74 -6.82 -6.28 -19.78
N ALA A 75 -6.01 -5.40 -20.40
CA ALA A 75 -4.77 -4.95 -19.78
C ALA A 75 -5.05 -4.26 -18.43
N SER A 76 -6.04 -3.37 -18.33
CA SER A 76 -6.40 -2.71 -17.06
C SER A 76 -6.99 -3.65 -16.01
N VAL A 77 -7.59 -4.77 -16.44
CA VAL A 77 -8.10 -5.84 -15.58
C VAL A 77 -6.89 -6.70 -15.17
N PHE A 78 -6.14 -7.28 -16.09
CA PHE A 78 -4.97 -8.10 -15.79
C PHE A 78 -3.92 -7.36 -14.94
N THR A 79 -3.68 -6.07 -15.14
CA THR A 79 -2.80 -5.28 -14.24
C THR A 79 -3.42 -5.00 -12.87
N LYS A 80 -4.75 -4.96 -12.76
CA LYS A 80 -5.47 -4.79 -11.50
C LYS A 80 -5.71 -6.10 -10.74
N TYR A 81 -5.62 -7.22 -11.45
CA TYR A 81 -5.87 -8.58 -10.94
C TYR A 81 -4.63 -9.45 -10.94
N SER A 82 -3.45 -8.90 -11.26
CA SER A 82 -2.19 -9.61 -11.09
C SER A 82 -2.05 -10.08 -9.65
N ARG A 83 -1.47 -11.28 -9.48
CA ARG A 83 -1.24 -11.87 -8.16
C ARG A 83 -0.28 -11.03 -7.34
N PHE A 84 0.70 -10.40 -8.00
CA PHE A 84 1.67 -9.48 -7.42
C PHE A 84 1.83 -8.22 -8.29
N PRO A 85 2.21 -7.08 -7.69
CA PRO A 85 2.28 -5.82 -8.42
C PRO A 85 3.54 -5.68 -9.29
N TYR A 86 4.61 -6.38 -8.94
CA TYR A 86 5.89 -6.33 -9.66
C TYR A 86 6.37 -7.74 -9.98
N GLN A 87 6.87 -7.95 -11.21
CA GLN A 87 7.43 -9.22 -11.70
C GLN A 87 6.66 -10.45 -11.18
N GLU A 88 5.39 -10.56 -11.56
CA GLU A 88 4.45 -11.56 -11.01
C GLU A 88 4.96 -13.00 -11.05
N ASP A 89 5.76 -13.35 -12.06
CA ASP A 89 6.31 -14.70 -12.24
C ASP A 89 7.54 -14.97 -11.34
N THR A 90 8.18 -13.93 -10.80
CA THR A 90 9.33 -14.05 -9.90
C THR A 90 8.83 -14.24 -8.46
N ILE A 91 8.69 -15.50 -8.04
CA ILE A 91 8.12 -15.89 -6.75
C ILE A 91 9.19 -16.48 -5.83
N ASN A 92 9.15 -16.11 -4.56
CA ASN A 92 10.05 -16.55 -3.48
C ASN A 92 11.54 -16.23 -3.74
N GLU A 93 11.80 -15.30 -4.64
CA GLU A 93 13.12 -14.85 -5.05
C GLU A 93 13.18 -13.32 -5.01
N TRP A 94 14.30 -12.78 -4.54
CA TRP A 94 14.50 -11.33 -4.49
C TRP A 94 14.87 -10.78 -5.87
N PHE A 95 14.28 -9.64 -6.21
CA PHE A 95 14.63 -8.83 -7.38
C PHE A 95 14.69 -7.36 -7.00
N THR A 96 15.24 -6.52 -7.88
CA THR A 96 15.30 -5.07 -7.66
C THR A 96 14.32 -4.33 -8.56
N HIS A 97 13.77 -3.24 -8.03
CA HIS A 97 12.91 -2.31 -8.75
C HIS A 97 13.42 -0.89 -8.53
N SER A 98 13.54 -0.13 -9.61
CA SER A 98 14.00 1.26 -9.59
C SER A 98 12.90 2.15 -10.15
N THR A 99 12.70 3.30 -9.51
CA THR A 99 11.77 4.34 -9.97
C THR A 99 12.58 5.61 -10.23
N ASP A 100 12.34 6.32 -11.32
CA ASP A 100 12.97 7.62 -11.56
C ASP A 100 12.27 8.77 -10.79
N ASP A 101 11.02 8.54 -10.35
CA ASP A 101 10.14 9.58 -9.80
C ASP A 101 10.42 9.92 -8.33
N VAL A 102 10.82 8.94 -7.52
CA VAL A 102 11.18 9.16 -6.10
C VAL A 102 12.68 9.01 -5.91
N PRO A 103 13.40 10.04 -5.41
CA PRO A 103 14.81 9.91 -5.09
C PRO A 103 15.04 8.87 -3.99
N ARG A 104 15.68 7.74 -4.35
CA ARG A 104 16.09 6.69 -3.43
C ARG A 104 17.61 6.61 -3.34
N ASP A 105 18.12 6.23 -2.17
CA ASP A 105 19.55 6.00 -1.99
C ASP A 105 20.02 4.74 -2.76
N GLN A 106 19.10 3.83 -3.04
CA GLN A 106 19.32 2.58 -3.78
C GLN A 106 18.02 2.08 -4.41
N ALA A 107 18.13 1.12 -5.34
CA ALA A 107 16.98 0.39 -5.85
C ALA A 107 16.25 -0.36 -4.72
N VAL A 108 14.93 -0.48 -4.82
CA VAL A 108 14.11 -1.17 -3.83
C VAL A 108 14.20 -2.66 -4.09
N ASN A 109 14.55 -3.44 -3.06
CA ASN A 109 14.56 -4.90 -3.17
C ASN A 109 13.15 -5.43 -2.92
N ILE A 110 12.61 -6.22 -3.83
CA ILE A 110 11.26 -6.76 -3.76
C ILE A 110 11.32 -8.29 -3.74
N ILE A 111 10.41 -8.90 -2.97
CA ILE A 111 10.14 -10.33 -3.03
C ILE A 111 8.63 -10.56 -3.00
N ASN A 112 8.16 -11.42 -3.90
CA ASN A 112 6.80 -11.93 -3.92
C ASN A 112 6.76 -13.26 -3.17
N ILE A 113 5.92 -13.38 -2.16
CA ILE A 113 5.87 -14.55 -1.27
C ILE A 113 4.55 -15.27 -1.46
N ASP A 114 4.62 -16.50 -1.97
CA ASP A 114 3.47 -17.40 -2.00
C ASP A 114 3.30 -18.17 -0.67
N LYS A 115 2.29 -19.06 -0.62
CA LYS A 115 2.00 -19.89 0.56
C LYS A 115 3.17 -20.77 0.99
N ASP A 116 3.93 -21.30 0.03
CA ASP A 116 5.10 -22.13 0.33
C ASP A 116 6.25 -21.26 0.87
N GLY A 117 6.56 -20.14 0.22
CA GLY A 117 7.56 -19.19 0.68
C GLY A 117 7.23 -18.57 2.03
N GLN A 118 5.95 -18.38 2.33
CA GLN A 118 5.50 -17.92 3.65
C GLN A 118 5.74 -18.99 4.72
N THR A 119 5.44 -20.26 4.39
CA THR A 119 5.68 -21.41 5.28
C THR A 119 7.18 -21.58 5.55
N ARG A 120 8.01 -21.49 4.51
CA ARG A 120 9.47 -21.58 4.58
C ARG A 120 10.14 -20.30 5.10
N LYS A 121 9.40 -19.18 5.16
CA LYS A 121 9.87 -17.84 5.51
C LYS A 121 11.04 -17.36 4.64
N CYS A 122 10.97 -17.58 3.33
CA CYS A 122 12.02 -17.25 2.36
C CYS A 122 12.42 -15.76 2.38
N TYR A 123 11.52 -14.88 2.78
CA TYR A 123 11.78 -13.45 2.97
C TYR A 123 12.80 -13.15 4.09
N LYS A 124 13.23 -14.13 4.90
CA LYS A 124 14.24 -13.94 5.95
C LYS A 124 15.69 -14.03 5.48
N THR A 125 15.90 -14.37 4.21
CA THR A 125 17.23 -14.48 3.62
C THR A 125 17.28 -13.61 2.38
N GLN A 126 18.20 -12.64 2.33
CA GLN A 126 18.39 -11.75 1.17
C GLN A 126 19.86 -11.76 0.78
N ASN A 127 20.16 -12.01 -0.50
CA ASN A 127 21.54 -12.14 -1.00
C ASN A 127 22.40 -13.12 -0.18
N GLU A 128 21.84 -14.30 0.13
CA GLU A 128 22.48 -15.37 0.93
C GLU A 128 22.74 -15.00 2.41
N ALA A 129 22.41 -13.78 2.83
CA ALA A 129 22.48 -13.37 4.23
C ALA A 129 21.18 -13.71 4.96
N ASP A 130 21.29 -14.60 5.94
CA ASP A 130 20.19 -14.95 6.85
C ASP A 130 19.91 -13.83 7.87
N GLY A 131 18.67 -13.81 8.38
CA GLY A 131 18.27 -12.95 9.48
C GLY A 131 17.66 -11.60 9.07
N PHE A 132 17.24 -11.45 7.81
CA PHE A 132 16.49 -10.28 7.37
C PHE A 132 15.17 -10.11 8.16
N PRO A 133 14.74 -8.85 8.46
CA PRO A 133 15.44 -7.59 8.18
C PRO A 133 16.45 -7.20 9.27
N GLN A 134 16.60 -8.01 10.32
CA GLN A 134 17.46 -7.70 11.46
C GLN A 134 18.95 -7.64 11.08
N SER A 135 19.36 -8.42 10.07
CA SER A 135 20.69 -8.40 9.48
C SER A 135 21.05 -7.07 8.82
N LEU A 136 20.07 -6.22 8.49
CA LEU A 136 20.30 -4.89 7.92
C LEU A 136 20.72 -3.84 8.97
N LYS A 137 20.57 -4.17 10.26
CA LYS A 137 20.89 -3.26 11.35
C LYS A 137 22.40 -3.24 11.59
N ASP A 138 22.95 -2.04 11.70
CA ASP A 138 24.31 -1.79 12.16
C ASP A 138 24.35 -0.48 12.98
N ASP A 139 25.53 -0.07 13.44
CA ASP A 139 25.68 1.10 14.32
C ASP A 139 25.25 2.43 13.65
N GLY A 140 25.24 2.48 12.31
CA GLY A 140 24.87 3.65 11.53
C GLY A 140 23.41 3.70 11.11
N PHE A 141 22.65 2.61 11.25
CA PHE A 141 21.29 2.49 10.70
C PHE A 141 20.28 1.88 11.67
N GLU A 142 19.08 2.45 11.67
CA GLU A 142 17.89 1.88 12.30
C GLU A 142 16.95 1.25 11.28
N ILE A 143 16.30 0.15 11.67
CA ILE A 143 15.33 -0.57 10.84
C ILE A 143 13.93 -0.27 11.32
N PHE A 144 13.07 0.12 10.38
CA PHE A 144 11.67 0.41 10.60
C PHE A 144 10.78 -0.30 9.60
N LEU A 145 9.58 -0.65 10.02
CA LEU A 145 8.68 -1.54 9.30
C LEU A 145 7.28 -0.97 9.21
N HIS A 146 6.68 -1.05 8.03
CA HIS A 146 5.30 -0.61 7.79
C HIS A 146 4.50 -1.71 7.11
N GLY A 147 3.45 -2.20 7.76
CA GLY A 147 2.49 -3.14 7.19
C GLY A 147 1.34 -2.41 6.50
N THR A 148 1.06 -2.76 5.25
CA THR A 148 0.01 -2.13 4.44
C THR A 148 -0.54 -3.08 3.35
N SER A 149 -1.38 -2.58 2.44
CA SER A 149 -1.85 -3.32 1.26
C SER A 149 -0.92 -3.15 0.06
N TYR A 150 -1.09 -3.95 -0.99
CA TYR A 150 -0.30 -3.80 -2.22
C TYR A 150 -0.44 -2.40 -2.82
N GLU A 151 -1.68 -1.96 -3.03
CA GLU A 151 -2.00 -0.64 -3.60
C GLU A 151 -1.29 0.51 -2.87
N HIS A 152 -1.19 0.44 -1.54
CA HIS A 152 -0.52 1.47 -0.75
C HIS A 152 1.01 1.30 -0.74
N ALA A 153 1.51 0.07 -0.84
CA ALA A 153 2.95 -0.17 -0.97
C ALA A 153 3.45 0.31 -2.34
N GLU A 154 2.74 0.01 -3.41
CA GLU A 154 2.99 0.53 -4.76
C GLU A 154 2.96 2.06 -4.76
N ASP A 155 1.93 2.68 -4.18
CA ASP A 155 1.86 4.13 -4.08
C ASP A 155 3.05 4.73 -3.32
N ILE A 156 3.51 4.09 -2.24
CA ILE A 156 4.70 4.54 -1.51
C ILE A 156 5.98 4.33 -2.34
N ILE A 157 6.10 3.24 -3.10
CA ILE A 157 7.25 2.97 -3.98
C ILE A 157 7.33 4.04 -5.08
N GLU A 158 6.22 4.29 -5.77
CA GLU A 158 6.17 5.14 -6.97
C GLU A 158 6.00 6.64 -6.66
N ASN A 159 5.31 6.99 -5.58
CA ASN A 159 4.96 8.39 -5.27
C ASN A 159 5.53 8.89 -3.92
N GLY A 160 6.11 8.01 -3.11
CA GLY A 160 6.61 8.34 -1.78
C GLY A 160 5.52 8.47 -0.72
N ILE A 161 5.92 8.84 0.50
CA ILE A 161 5.03 8.93 1.66
C ILE A 161 4.25 10.25 1.65
N ASP A 162 2.94 10.18 1.40
CA ASP A 162 2.02 11.31 1.62
C ASP A 162 1.38 11.26 3.01
N LEU A 163 1.87 12.11 3.91
CA LEU A 163 1.38 12.19 5.29
C LEU A 163 -0.13 12.52 5.38
N ARG A 164 -0.70 13.21 4.38
CA ARG A 164 -2.12 13.61 4.36
C ARG A 164 -3.07 12.42 4.16
N ARG A 165 -2.53 11.25 3.76
CA ARG A 165 -3.27 9.99 3.66
C ARG A 165 -3.29 9.22 5.00
N GLY A 166 -2.73 9.80 6.06
CA GLY A 166 -2.72 9.22 7.40
C GLY A 166 -4.13 8.96 7.94
N LYS A 167 -4.25 7.97 8.83
CA LYS A 167 -5.51 7.68 9.51
C LYS A 167 -5.77 8.73 10.61
N LYS A 168 -7.03 9.09 10.81
CA LYS A 168 -7.48 9.97 11.90
C LYS A 168 -7.47 9.27 13.27
N GLY A 169 -7.38 10.05 14.34
CA GLY A 169 -7.50 9.60 15.73
C GLY A 169 -6.50 8.50 16.12
N GLN A 170 -5.27 8.55 15.62
CA GLN A 170 -4.21 7.63 16.00
C GLN A 170 -3.45 8.16 17.23
N ASP A 171 -2.48 7.40 17.74
CA ASP A 171 -1.80 7.71 19.00
C ASP A 171 -1.00 9.02 18.92
N PHE A 172 -0.36 9.27 17.78
CA PHE A 172 0.59 10.37 17.57
C PHE A 172 0.21 11.24 16.37
N SER A 173 -0.99 11.05 15.81
CA SER A 173 -1.46 11.81 14.65
C SER A 173 -2.97 11.78 14.47
N ASP A 174 -3.47 12.76 13.70
CA ASP A 174 -4.86 12.83 13.31
C ASP A 174 -5.00 13.20 11.83
N GLY A 175 -4.86 12.19 10.97
CA GLY A 175 -4.99 12.35 9.52
C GLY A 175 -3.71 12.80 8.82
N ASP A 176 -2.60 12.91 9.53
CA ASP A 176 -1.37 13.58 9.06
C ASP A 176 -0.08 12.89 9.55
N GLY A 177 -0.03 11.56 9.50
CA GLY A 177 1.15 10.83 9.98
C GLY A 177 1.31 9.45 9.38
N PHE A 178 2.56 8.99 9.35
CA PHE A 178 2.96 7.68 8.83
C PHE A 178 3.62 6.87 9.93
N TYR A 179 3.07 5.68 10.21
CA TYR A 179 3.45 4.87 11.38
C TYR A 179 4.36 3.72 10.99
N LEU A 180 5.41 3.53 11.78
CA LEU A 180 6.34 2.43 11.65
C LEU A 180 6.54 1.72 12.98
N GLY A 181 6.84 0.41 12.91
CA GLY A 181 7.27 -0.40 14.04
C GLY A 181 8.69 -0.92 13.86
N LYS A 182 9.19 -1.69 14.83
CA LYS A 182 10.51 -2.35 14.79
C LYS A 182 10.44 -3.87 14.64
N ASN A 183 9.24 -4.46 14.70
CA ASN A 183 9.03 -5.90 14.64
C ASN A 183 8.32 -6.31 13.35
N PHE A 184 8.92 -7.23 12.58
CA PHE A 184 8.40 -7.65 11.28
C PHE A 184 7.07 -8.39 11.43
N ASP A 185 6.98 -9.35 12.36
CA ASP A 185 5.77 -10.14 12.58
C ASP A 185 4.61 -9.26 13.06
N GLU A 186 4.89 -8.22 13.85
CA GLU A 186 3.90 -7.22 14.24
C GLU A 186 3.43 -6.41 13.02
N ALA A 187 4.36 -5.89 12.19
CA ALA A 187 4.03 -5.19 10.95
C ALA A 187 3.18 -6.04 10.00
N PHE A 188 3.55 -7.31 9.81
CA PHE A 188 2.78 -8.26 9.02
C PHE A 188 1.39 -8.52 9.62
N LYS A 189 1.29 -8.71 10.94
CA LYS A 189 -0.01 -8.90 11.59
C LYS A 189 -0.97 -7.71 11.39
N TRP A 190 -0.44 -6.48 11.29
CA TRP A 190 -1.26 -5.29 11.03
C TRP A 190 -1.95 -5.32 9.66
N THR A 191 -1.40 -6.01 8.66
CA THR A 191 -2.04 -6.15 7.34
C THR A 191 -3.31 -7.00 7.44
N GLY A 192 -3.26 -8.09 8.20
CA GLY A 192 -4.39 -9.02 8.40
C GLY A 192 -5.52 -8.42 9.24
N ILE A 193 -5.21 -7.60 10.25
CA ILE A 193 -6.23 -6.90 11.07
C ILE A 193 -7.08 -5.97 10.20
N ARG A 194 -6.49 -5.39 9.16
CA ARG A 194 -7.17 -4.45 8.26
C ARG A 194 -7.98 -5.13 7.15
N ARG A 195 -8.01 -6.48 7.12
CA ARG A 195 -8.70 -7.29 6.09
C ARG A 195 -8.31 -6.87 4.66
N HIS A 196 -7.07 -6.48 4.45
CA HIS A 196 -6.60 -6.23 3.10
C HIS A 196 -6.57 -7.59 2.37
N PRO A 197 -7.16 -7.69 1.16
CA PRO A 197 -7.08 -8.91 0.37
C PRO A 197 -5.65 -9.22 -0.06
N SER A 198 -4.74 -8.24 0.01
CA SER A 198 -3.32 -8.35 -0.33
C SER A 198 -2.47 -7.64 0.71
N SER A 199 -1.39 -8.27 1.18
CA SER A 199 -0.60 -7.82 2.34
C SER A 199 0.85 -7.52 1.97
N ALA A 200 1.34 -6.32 2.29
CA ALA A 200 2.71 -5.92 2.05
C ALA A 200 3.39 -5.43 3.34
N VAL A 201 4.69 -5.68 3.47
CA VAL A 201 5.53 -5.10 4.52
C VAL A 201 6.69 -4.36 3.88
N LEU A 202 6.77 -3.05 4.14
CA LEU A 202 7.88 -2.20 3.74
C LEU A 202 8.93 -2.19 4.83
N VAL A 203 10.20 -2.26 4.44
CA VAL A 203 11.37 -2.24 5.31
C VAL A 203 12.21 -1.01 4.96
N PHE A 204 12.37 -0.13 5.94
CA PHE A 204 13.15 1.09 5.84
C PHE A 204 14.46 0.90 6.60
N ARG A 205 15.59 1.20 5.95
CA ARG A 205 16.92 1.21 6.56
C ARG A 205 17.41 2.65 6.63
N VAL A 206 17.14 3.28 7.76
CA VAL A 206 17.27 4.74 7.94
C VAL A 206 18.56 5.07 8.66
N LYS A 207 19.34 6.01 8.13
CA LYS A 207 20.59 6.45 8.76
C LYS A 207 20.30 7.14 10.09
N THR A 208 20.88 6.62 11.17
CA THR A 208 20.60 7.07 12.54
C THR A 208 20.92 8.55 12.72
N SER A 209 22.05 9.04 12.20
CA SER A 209 22.45 10.44 12.34
C SER A 209 21.47 11.42 11.66
N GLU A 210 20.88 11.04 10.53
CA GLU A 210 19.91 11.89 9.81
C GLU A 210 18.54 11.86 10.49
N LEU A 211 18.11 10.69 10.96
CA LEU A 211 16.86 10.57 11.69
C LEU A 211 16.92 11.32 13.02
N ARG A 212 17.95 11.04 13.82
CA ARG A 212 18.04 11.46 15.23
C ARG A 212 18.64 12.86 15.40
N GLY A 213 19.53 13.29 14.51
CA GLY A 213 20.42 14.42 14.78
C GLY A 213 21.56 14.02 15.73
N ASP A 214 22.26 15.01 16.28
CA ASP A 214 23.47 14.76 17.08
C ASP A 214 23.15 14.22 18.48
N ASN A 215 21.97 14.55 19.03
CA ASN A 215 21.54 14.26 20.39
C ASN A 215 20.06 13.83 20.47
N ASN A 216 19.52 13.20 19.41
CA ASN A 216 18.11 12.79 19.30
C ASN A 216 17.11 13.98 19.31
N GLU A 217 17.56 15.19 18.96
CA GLU A 217 16.74 16.40 18.98
C GLU A 217 15.64 16.43 17.91
N ASN A 218 15.75 15.62 16.85
CA ASN A 218 14.73 15.54 15.81
C ASN A 218 13.47 14.79 16.26
N GLY A 219 13.58 13.96 17.29
CA GLY A 219 12.50 13.09 17.76
C GLY A 219 11.89 13.57 19.06
N TYR A 220 10.56 13.48 19.16
CA TYR A 220 9.91 13.54 20.47
C TYR A 220 9.81 12.13 21.05
N ASP A 221 10.78 11.77 21.89
CA ASP A 221 10.88 10.44 22.49
C ASP A 221 10.03 10.30 23.75
N LEU A 222 8.97 9.49 23.66
CA LEU A 222 8.04 9.18 24.74
C LEU A 222 8.19 7.74 25.26
N GLN A 223 9.32 7.08 24.98
CA GLN A 223 9.58 5.69 25.42
C GLN A 223 9.93 5.57 26.90
N ASP A 224 10.57 6.58 27.49
CA ASP A 224 11.15 6.47 28.82
C ASP A 224 10.07 6.51 29.93
N PRO A 225 10.03 5.51 30.83
CA PRO A 225 8.97 5.37 31.83
C PRO A 225 9.11 6.31 33.05
N ARG A 226 10.08 7.24 33.10
CA ARG A 226 10.19 8.23 34.18
C ARG A 226 8.86 8.98 34.38
N LYS A 227 8.49 9.24 35.65
CA LYS A 227 7.13 9.65 36.09
C LYS A 227 6.51 10.84 35.32
N ASN A 228 7.30 11.71 34.71
CA ASN A 228 6.81 12.86 33.94
C ASN A 228 6.49 12.48 32.48
N ILE A 229 7.29 11.62 31.86
CA ILE A 229 7.13 11.21 30.45
C ILE A 229 5.87 10.37 30.27
N LYS A 230 5.47 9.57 31.27
CA LYS A 230 4.18 8.86 31.23
C LYS A 230 2.99 9.83 31.10
N LYS A 231 3.00 10.96 31.81
CA LYS A 231 1.94 11.97 31.72
C LYS A 231 1.97 12.69 30.38
N GLU A 232 3.17 13.03 29.89
CA GLU A 232 3.34 13.64 28.57
C GLU A 232 2.82 12.72 27.45
N TRP A 233 3.20 11.43 27.48
CA TRP A 233 2.68 10.44 26.55
C TRP A 233 1.15 10.35 26.60
N GLN A 234 0.56 10.35 27.81
CA GLN A 234 -0.89 10.30 27.96
C GLN A 234 -1.59 11.53 27.36
N GLU A 235 -1.01 12.72 27.57
CA GLU A 235 -1.53 13.97 27.01
C GLU A 235 -1.45 13.95 25.48
N VAL A 236 -0.30 13.59 24.92
CA VAL A 236 -0.09 13.49 23.46
C VAL A 236 -1.11 12.53 22.84
N VAL A 237 -1.25 11.33 23.40
CA VAL A 237 -2.18 10.32 22.89
C VAL A 237 -3.63 10.77 23.03
N SER A 238 -3.99 11.39 24.15
CA SER A 238 -5.34 11.93 24.37
C SER A 238 -5.69 13.01 23.35
N GLN A 239 -4.77 13.94 23.10
CA GLN A 239 -4.92 15.01 22.11
C GLN A 239 -5.20 14.45 20.71
N PHE A 240 -4.38 13.52 20.22
CA PHE A 240 -4.55 12.99 18.87
C PHE A 240 -5.75 12.04 18.73
N ARG A 241 -5.96 11.12 19.69
CA ARG A 241 -7.11 10.21 19.66
C ARG A 241 -8.46 10.92 19.80
N SER A 242 -8.49 12.16 20.30
CA SER A 242 -9.70 12.98 20.31
C SER A 242 -10.20 13.33 18.89
N GLY A 243 -9.34 13.22 17.87
CA GLY A 243 -9.62 13.65 16.50
C GLY A 243 -9.72 15.17 16.33
N ASN A 244 -9.37 15.94 17.36
CA ASN A 244 -9.34 17.40 17.35
C ASN A 244 -8.19 17.94 18.24
N PRO A 245 -6.93 17.58 17.94
CA PRO A 245 -5.78 18.06 18.72
C PRO A 245 -5.72 19.58 18.73
N HIS A 246 -5.39 20.18 19.87
CA HIS A 246 -5.33 21.64 19.97
C HIS A 246 -4.32 22.22 18.96
N ARG A 247 -4.71 23.29 18.26
CA ARG A 247 -3.94 23.82 17.12
C ARG A 247 -2.54 24.27 17.53
N THR A 248 -2.38 24.94 18.67
CA THR A 248 -1.06 25.39 19.13
C THR A 248 -0.18 24.20 19.52
N PHE A 249 -0.74 23.23 20.24
CA PHE A 249 -0.06 21.98 20.61
C PHE A 249 0.50 21.28 19.37
N ARG A 250 -0.35 21.07 18.34
CA ARG A 250 0.08 20.45 17.08
C ARG A 250 1.14 21.27 16.34
N LYS A 251 0.99 22.59 16.31
CA LYS A 251 1.95 23.49 15.66
C LYS A 251 3.31 23.47 16.35
N ASP A 252 3.32 23.54 17.68
CA ASP A 252 4.54 23.55 18.47
C ASP A 252 5.27 22.20 18.34
N LEU A 253 4.51 21.09 18.40
CA LEU A 253 5.06 19.76 18.22
C LEU A 253 5.69 19.58 16.82
N ASN A 254 4.97 19.92 15.75
CA ASN A 254 5.49 19.81 14.38
C ASN A 254 6.62 20.81 14.06
N ARG A 255 6.77 21.89 14.85
CA ARG A 255 7.87 22.86 14.71
C ARG A 255 9.16 22.33 15.32
N ASN A 256 9.06 21.63 16.43
CA ASN A 256 10.22 21.19 17.20
C ASN A 256 10.67 19.78 16.84
N TYR A 257 9.77 18.94 16.34
CA TYR A 257 10.03 17.52 16.12
C TYR A 257 9.59 17.07 14.74
N GLN A 258 10.38 16.18 14.16
CA GLN A 258 10.12 15.58 12.86
C GLN A 258 9.30 14.29 12.96
N PHE A 259 9.41 13.60 14.09
CA PHE A 259 8.64 12.41 14.42
C PHE A 259 8.37 12.34 15.92
N ILE A 260 7.42 11.47 16.30
CA ILE A 260 7.14 11.10 17.69
C ILE A 260 7.34 9.60 17.80
N GLU A 261 7.98 9.12 18.86
CA GLU A 261 8.09 7.69 19.12
C GLU A 261 7.68 7.35 20.55
N GLY A 262 7.25 6.12 20.76
CA GLY A 262 6.82 5.67 22.08
C GLY A 262 6.05 4.35 22.02
N PRO A 263 5.56 3.88 23.17
CA PRO A 263 4.72 2.70 23.22
C PRO A 263 3.36 2.95 22.57
N MET A 264 2.73 1.87 22.09
CA MET A 264 1.35 1.89 21.62
C MET A 264 0.38 2.05 22.78
N ALA A 265 -0.72 2.76 22.55
CA ALA A 265 -1.79 2.81 23.53
C ALA A 265 -2.71 1.59 23.38
N SER A 266 -2.97 0.91 24.49
CA SER A 266 -3.95 -0.16 24.57
C SER A 266 -5.32 0.32 24.08
N VAL A 267 -6.02 -0.57 23.38
CA VAL A 267 -7.42 -0.37 23.00
C VAL A 267 -8.24 -1.16 24.01
N SER A 268 -8.94 -0.47 24.92
CA SER A 268 -9.85 -1.16 25.84
C SER A 268 -11.01 -1.74 25.03
N PRO A 269 -11.28 -3.06 25.09
CA PRO A 269 -12.40 -3.69 24.38
C PRO A 269 -13.75 -3.06 24.77
N ASN A 270 -13.85 -2.59 26.02
CA ASN A 270 -15.08 -2.03 26.59
C ASN A 270 -15.22 -0.52 26.31
N LYS A 271 -14.15 0.16 25.90
CA LYS A 271 -14.14 1.60 25.55
C LYS A 271 -13.10 1.88 24.47
N PRO A 272 -13.36 1.49 23.21
CA PRO A 272 -12.43 1.71 22.10
C PRO A 272 -12.10 3.20 21.85
N HIS A 273 -12.90 4.12 22.42
CA HIS A 273 -12.74 5.57 22.34
C HIS A 273 -12.49 6.26 23.69
N SER A 274 -12.01 5.56 24.73
CA SER A 274 -11.59 6.22 25.97
C SER A 274 -10.26 6.97 25.77
N SER A 275 -10.27 7.97 24.87
CA SER A 275 -9.16 8.91 24.61
C SER A 275 -8.69 9.62 25.88
N ARG A 276 -9.56 9.73 26.89
CA ARG A 276 -9.32 10.50 28.11
C ARG A 276 -8.26 9.92 29.05
N PHE A 277 -8.02 8.61 29.00
CA PHE A 277 -7.07 7.92 29.89
C PHE A 277 -6.36 6.78 29.15
N PRO A 278 -5.51 7.08 28.16
CA PRO A 278 -4.78 6.05 27.44
C PRO A 278 -3.80 5.35 28.39
N VAL A 279 -3.63 4.05 28.17
CA VAL A 279 -2.69 3.21 28.93
C VAL A 279 -1.71 2.60 27.94
N GLN A 280 -0.41 2.73 28.23
CA GLN A 280 0.66 2.16 27.42
C GLN A 280 0.49 0.63 27.35
N LYS A 281 0.71 0.07 26.17
CA LYS A 281 0.75 -1.36 25.94
C LYS A 281 2.20 -1.81 26.07
N ASP A 282 2.48 -2.61 27.10
CA ASP A 282 3.83 -3.02 27.43
C ASP A 282 4.52 -3.76 26.28
N GLY A 283 5.83 -3.51 26.13
CA GLY A 283 6.67 -4.17 25.12
C GLY A 283 6.38 -3.76 23.67
N THR A 284 5.58 -2.72 23.43
CA THR A 284 5.31 -2.21 22.08
C THR A 284 6.10 -0.96 21.76
N TYR A 285 6.31 -0.73 20.46
CA TYR A 285 6.99 0.44 19.94
C TYR A 285 6.28 0.91 18.67
N GLN A 286 6.12 2.22 18.54
CA GLN A 286 5.74 2.84 17.29
C GLN A 286 6.50 4.16 17.12
N LEU A 287 6.78 4.50 15.87
CA LEU A 287 7.26 5.80 15.44
C LEU A 287 6.24 6.39 14.45
N CYS A 288 5.84 7.63 14.66
CA CYS A 288 4.99 8.38 13.75
C CYS A 288 5.80 9.51 13.12
N VAL A 289 6.01 9.45 11.81
CA VAL A 289 6.54 10.57 11.02
C VAL A 289 5.48 11.68 10.98
N ARG A 290 5.92 12.93 11.20
CA ARG A 290 5.03 14.10 11.37
C ARG A 290 5.30 15.23 10.38
N ASN A 291 6.43 15.20 9.68
CA ASN A 291 6.87 16.28 8.79
C ASN A 291 7.43 15.70 7.48
N ASP A 292 7.22 16.43 6.38
CA ASP A 292 7.61 16.08 5.02
C ASP A 292 9.12 15.85 4.87
N ASN A 293 9.96 16.56 5.63
CA ASN A 293 11.42 16.33 5.59
C ASN A 293 11.79 14.92 6.08
N CYS A 294 11.12 14.46 7.14
CA CYS A 294 11.31 13.11 7.65
C CYS A 294 10.61 12.09 6.76
N ALA A 295 9.46 12.40 6.16
CA ALA A 295 8.84 11.55 5.13
C ALA A 295 9.81 11.31 3.97
N LYS A 296 10.46 12.36 3.45
CA LYS A 296 11.50 12.26 2.40
C LYS A 296 12.75 11.48 2.83
N LEU A 297 13.10 11.50 4.11
CA LEU A 297 14.15 10.64 4.66
C LEU A 297 13.72 9.18 4.63
N PHE A 298 12.50 8.87 5.06
CA PHE A 298 11.98 7.51 4.94
C PHE A 298 11.82 7.10 3.48
N ASP A 299 11.44 8.01 2.59
CA ASP A 299 11.38 7.72 1.16
C ASP A 299 12.75 7.28 0.65
N ARG A 300 13.80 8.10 0.81
CA ARG A 300 15.12 7.71 0.30
C ARG A 300 15.66 6.40 0.92
N SER A 301 15.25 6.11 2.16
CA SER A 301 15.68 4.96 2.96
C SER A 301 14.81 3.70 2.80
N LEU A 302 13.84 3.67 1.88
CA LEU A 302 13.08 2.45 1.57
C LEU A 302 14.03 1.40 0.99
N HIS A 303 14.25 0.32 1.73
CA HIS A 303 15.25 -0.70 1.39
C HIS A 303 14.62 -1.90 0.68
N SER A 304 13.54 -2.42 1.24
CA SER A 304 12.88 -3.61 0.72
C SER A 304 11.36 -3.58 0.88
N VAL A 305 10.65 -4.32 0.05
CA VAL A 305 9.22 -4.60 0.18
C VAL A 305 8.95 -6.09 0.02
N VAL A 306 8.17 -6.65 0.95
CA VAL A 306 7.74 -8.06 0.92
C VAL A 306 6.25 -8.08 0.61
N PHE A 307 5.87 -8.62 -0.55
CA PHE A 307 4.48 -8.83 -0.93
C PHE A 307 4.07 -10.26 -0.59
N PHE A 308 2.99 -10.44 0.16
CA PHE A 308 2.46 -11.75 0.54
C PHE A 308 1.19 -12.05 -0.23
N ASP A 309 1.13 -13.24 -0.83
CA ASP A 309 -0.01 -13.77 -1.58
C ASP A 309 -1.31 -13.74 -0.77
N LYS A 310 -2.42 -13.78 -1.50
CA LYS A 310 -3.78 -13.65 -0.98
C LYS A 310 -4.28 -14.93 -0.27
#